data_AF-A0A5C9B448-F1
#
_entry.id   AF-A0A5C9B448-F1
#
_cell.length_a   1.000
_cell.length_b   1.000
_cell.length_c   1.000
_cell.angle_alpha   90.00
_cell.angle_beta   90.00
_cell.angle_gamma   90.00
#
_symmetry.space_group_name_H-M   'P 1'
#
loop_
_entity.id
_entity.type
_entity.pdbx_description
1 polymer ?
#
loop_
_entity_poly.entity_id
_entity_poly.type
_entity_poly.pdbx_seq_one_letter_code
_entity_poly.pdbx_strand_id
1 'polypeptide(L)'
;MSFLSIDSPQTMETEYDLSKMKSKKNPYAAKLKKSVTMRLSEDVIGYFKQMADEKGVPYQSLINLYLRDCVSSHRKINISWQPAP
;
A
#
# COMPACT_ATOMS: atom_id res chain seq x y z
N MET A 1 21.77 6.88 26.99
CA MET A 1 20.45 6.25 26.80
C MET A 1 19.40 7.27 27.18
N SER A 2 18.90 8.01 26.20
CA SER A 2 17.92 9.08 26.43
C SER A 2 16.73 8.82 25.53
N PHE A 3 15.59 8.65 26.20
CA PHE A 3 14.25 8.84 25.70
C PHE A 3 14.17 9.92 24.63
N LEU A 4 13.59 9.57 23.48
CA LEU A 4 12.79 10.49 22.68
C LEU A 4 11.47 9.79 22.39
N SER A 5 10.53 10.02 23.30
CA SER A 5 9.11 9.98 23.00
C SER A 5 8.86 10.87 21.78
N ILE A 6 8.41 10.27 20.68
CA ILE A 6 7.74 11.00 19.61
C ILE A 6 6.29 10.54 19.66
N ASP A 7 5.59 11.04 20.67
CA ASP A 7 4.15 11.31 20.54
C ASP A 7 4.04 12.65 19.81
N SER A 8 3.85 12.59 18.50
CA SER A 8 3.37 13.73 17.73
C SER A 8 2.30 13.22 16.77
N PRO A 9 1.03 13.67 16.90
CA PRO A 9 -0.04 13.26 16.01
C PRO A 9 0.10 14.06 14.71
N GLN A 10 0.99 13.62 13.83
CA GLN A 10 1.10 14.20 12.50
C GLN A 10 0.02 13.57 11.61
N THR A 11 -1.15 14.20 11.72
CA THR A 11 -2.12 14.50 10.64
C THR A 11 -2.41 13.38 9.65
N MET A 12 -3.63 12.85 9.77
CA MET A 12 -4.34 12.06 8.76
C MET A 12 -4.48 12.86 7.45
N GLU A 13 -3.39 12.98 6.69
CA GLU A 13 -3.39 13.73 5.44
C GLU A 13 -3.73 12.78 4.31
N THR A 14 -4.99 12.88 3.88
CA THR A 14 -5.67 12.08 2.85
C THR A 14 -6.21 10.74 3.35
N GLU A 15 -7.11 10.81 4.33
CA GLU A 15 -8.21 9.85 4.40
C GLU A 15 -8.86 9.78 3.02
N TYR A 16 -8.60 8.68 2.32
CA TYR A 16 -9.23 8.41 1.04
C TYR A 16 -10.69 8.07 1.36
N ASP A 17 -11.58 9.02 1.09
CA ASP A 17 -13.01 8.88 1.31
C ASP A 17 -13.58 7.80 0.37
N LEU A 18 -13.56 6.55 0.87
CA LEU A 18 -14.03 5.35 0.18
C LEU A 18 -15.51 5.44 -0.21
N SER A 19 -16.26 6.43 0.30
CA SER A 19 -17.65 6.67 -0.07
C SER A 19 -17.82 7.16 -1.52
N LYS A 20 -16.78 7.76 -2.12
CA LYS A 20 -16.83 8.29 -3.51
C LYS A 20 -16.56 7.23 -4.58
N MET A 21 -16.13 6.04 -4.20
CA MET A 21 -15.78 4.99 -5.14
C MET A 21 -17.01 4.16 -5.51
N LYS A 22 -17.37 4.11 -6.81
CA LYS A 22 -18.41 3.20 -7.31
C LYS A 22 -18.06 1.78 -6.89
N SER A 23 -18.81 1.22 -5.94
CA SER A 23 -18.57 -0.08 -5.32
C SER A 23 -18.74 -1.22 -6.34
N LYS A 24 -17.72 -1.46 -7.16
CA LYS A 24 -17.61 -2.68 -7.95
C LYS A 24 -17.13 -3.75 -6.98
N LYS A 25 -17.99 -4.73 -6.66
CA LYS A 25 -17.66 -5.84 -5.76
C LYS A 25 -16.30 -6.43 -6.15
N ASN A 26 -15.29 -6.18 -5.32
CA ASN A 26 -13.98 -6.77 -5.51
C ASN A 26 -14.09 -8.26 -5.19
N PRO A 27 -13.90 -9.20 -6.15
CA PRO A 27 -14.01 -10.63 -5.90
C PRO A 27 -13.01 -11.14 -4.86
N TYR A 28 -12.01 -10.32 -4.51
CA TYR A 28 -11.02 -10.59 -3.47
C TYR A 28 -11.39 -10.05 -2.07
N ALA A 29 -12.59 -9.47 -1.89
CA ALA A 29 -13.07 -8.97 -0.60
C ALA A 29 -13.44 -10.10 0.39
N ALA A 30 -13.72 -11.31 -0.11
CA ALA A 30 -14.28 -12.41 0.69
C ALA A 30 -13.28 -13.12 1.62
N LYS A 31 -11.98 -12.83 1.52
CA LYS A 31 -10.97 -13.42 2.42
C LYS A 31 -10.60 -12.37 3.46
N LEU A 32 -10.95 -12.61 4.72
CA LEU A 32 -10.63 -11.77 5.87
C LEU A 32 -9.17 -11.27 5.76
N LYS A 33 -8.99 -10.00 5.41
CA LYS A 33 -7.67 -9.38 5.35
C LYS A 33 -7.24 -9.10 6.78
N LYS A 34 -6.09 -9.62 7.20
CA LYS A 34 -5.46 -9.14 8.43
C LYS A 34 -5.05 -7.68 8.19
N SER A 35 -5.50 -6.77 9.05
CA SER A 35 -5.06 -5.37 9.00
C SER A 35 -3.60 -5.31 9.40
N VAL A 36 -2.77 -4.69 8.55
CA VAL A 36 -1.35 -4.48 8.80
C VAL A 36 -1.00 -3.05 8.45
N THR A 37 -0.20 -2.39 9.30
CA THR A 37 0.39 -1.09 8.99
C THR A 37 1.73 -1.34 8.30
N MET A 38 1.90 -0.84 7.08
CA MET A 38 3.16 -0.92 6.35
C MET A 38 3.62 0.47 5.92
N ARG A 39 4.93 0.73 6.01
CA ARG A 39 5.52 1.97 5.49
C ARG A 39 5.78 1.80 3.99
N LEU A 40 5.30 2.75 3.20
CA LEU A 40 5.54 2.85 1.77
C LEU A 40 6.11 4.24 1.50
N SER A 41 7.02 4.35 0.53
CA SER A 41 7.49 5.64 0.07
C SER A 41 6.39 6.37 -0.72
N GLU A 42 6.48 7.70 -0.77
CA GLU A 42 5.45 8.56 -1.37
C GLU A 42 5.29 8.30 -2.88
N ASP A 43 6.38 8.07 -3.59
CA ASP A 43 6.41 7.72 -5.01
C ASP A 43 5.65 6.41 -5.30
N VAL A 44 5.82 5.39 -4.45
CA VAL A 44 5.09 4.12 -4.55
C VAL A 44 3.60 4.35 -4.33
N ILE A 45 3.22 5.14 -3.32
CA ILE A 45 1.81 5.48 -3.07
C ILE A 45 1.21 6.23 -4.27
N GLY A 46 1.93 7.22 -4.81
CA GLY A 46 1.51 7.99 -5.97
C GLY A 46 1.26 7.11 -7.21
N TYR A 47 2.20 6.20 -7.50
CA TYR A 47 2.08 5.23 -8.59
C TYR A 47 0.81 4.38 -8.49
N PHE A 48 0.52 3.83 -7.30
CA PHE A 48 -0.66 3.01 -7.11
C PHE A 48 -1.97 3.81 -7.07
N LYS A 49 -1.96 5.07 -6.61
CA LYS A 49 -3.13 5.97 -6.67
C LYS A 49 -3.52 6.27 -8.12
N GLN A 50 -2.56 6.68 -8.96
CA GLN A 50 -2.83 6.95 -10.37
C GLN A 50 -3.40 5.71 -11.10
N MET A 51 -2.77 4.55 -10.92
CA MET A 51 -3.23 3.32 -11.57
C MET A 51 -4.60 2.86 -11.04
N ALA A 52 -4.89 3.12 -9.77
CA ALA A 52 -6.19 2.83 -9.17
C ALA A 52 -7.32 3.68 -9.78
N ASP A 53 -7.05 4.96 -10.01
CA ASP A 53 -8.00 5.89 -10.64
C ASP A 53 -8.34 5.45 -12.07
N GLU A 54 -7.33 5.08 -12.86
CA GLU A 54 -7.49 4.57 -14.24
C GLU A 54 -8.31 3.27 -14.28
N LYS A 55 -8.11 2.38 -13.29
CA LYS A 55 -8.75 1.04 -13.26
C LYS A 55 -10.07 1.02 -12.48
N GLY A 56 -10.41 2.10 -11.80
CA GLY A 56 -11.59 2.19 -10.94
C GLY A 56 -11.58 1.18 -9.79
N VAL A 57 -10.40 0.91 -9.19
CA VAL A 57 -10.25 0.00 -8.03
C VAL A 57 -9.47 0.68 -6.90
N PRO A 58 -9.75 0.40 -5.61
CA PRO A 58 -9.05 1.08 -4.52
C PRO A 58 -7.54 0.80 -4.55
N TYR A 59 -6.70 1.82 -4.36
CA TYR A 59 -5.24 1.65 -4.41
C TYR A 59 -4.72 0.65 -3.37
N GLN A 60 -5.31 0.57 -2.16
CA GLN A 60 -4.91 -0.45 -1.18
C GLN A 60 -5.23 -1.88 -1.67
N SER A 61 -6.36 -2.04 -2.38
CA SER A 61 -6.70 -3.34 -2.98
C SER A 61 -5.74 -3.68 -4.12
N LEU A 62 -5.35 -2.68 -4.92
CA LEU A 62 -4.42 -2.83 -6.02
C LEU A 62 -3.02 -3.23 -5.53
N ILE A 63 -2.48 -2.56 -4.51
CA ILE A 63 -1.21 -2.92 -3.86
C ILE A 63 -1.23 -4.39 -3.44
N ASN A 64 -2.28 -4.80 -2.72
CA ASN A 64 -2.40 -6.19 -2.27
C ASN A 64 -2.49 -7.18 -3.45
N LEU A 65 -3.13 -6.82 -4.57
CA LEU A 65 -3.16 -7.68 -5.76
C LEU A 65 -1.78 -7.87 -6.37
N TYR A 66 -0.98 -6.81 -6.46
CA TYR A 66 0.39 -6.89 -6.95
C TYR A 66 1.28 -7.74 -6.02
N LEU A 67 1.12 -7.58 -4.70
CA LEU A 67 1.84 -8.42 -3.73
C LEU A 67 1.46 -9.90 -3.87
N ARG A 68 0.17 -10.21 -4.09
CA ARG A 68 -0.27 -11.60 -4.33
C ARG A 68 0.28 -12.16 -5.64
N ASP A 69 0.35 -11.34 -6.69
CA ASP A 69 0.98 -11.73 -7.95
C ASP A 69 2.46 -12.06 -7.74
N CYS A 70 3.21 -11.25 -6.98
CA CYS A 70 4.60 -11.53 -6.61
C CYS A 70 4.76 -12.87 -5.89
N VAL A 71 3.85 -13.20 -4.96
CA VAL A 71 3.87 -14.49 -4.25
C VAL A 71 3.57 -15.64 -5.21
N SER A 72 2.54 -15.51 -6.06
CA SER A 72 2.15 -16.57 -7.01
C SER A 72 3.22 -16.87 -8.06
N SER A 73 3.92 -15.82 -8.51
CA SER A 73 5.03 -15.90 -9.46
C SER A 73 6.36 -16.26 -8.81
N HIS A 74 6.40 -16.44 -7.48
CA HIS A 74 7.63 -16.70 -6.71
C HIS A 74 8.75 -15.69 -7.03
N ARG A 75 8.38 -14.43 -7.30
CA ARG A 75 9.36 -13.37 -7.61
C ARG A 75 10.26 -13.14 -6.40
N LYS A 76 11.56 -13.21 -6.63
CA LYS A 76 12.59 -12.87 -5.64
C LYS A 76 13.15 -11.49 -5.94
N ILE A 77 13.12 -10.61 -4.95
CA ILE A 77 13.75 -9.29 -5.05
C ILE A 77 15.26 -9.50 -4.96
N ASN A 78 16.01 -8.86 -5.86
CA ASN A 78 17.46 -8.76 -5.71
C ASN A 78 17.77 -7.69 -4.66
N ILE A 79 18.29 -8.11 -3.51
CA ILE A 79 18.68 -7.23 -2.40
C ILE A 79 20.20 -7.01 -2.45
N SER A 80 20.75 -6.76 -3.63
CA SER A 80 22.11 -6.24 -3.75
C SER A 80 22.08 -4.76 -3.37
N TRP A 81 22.17 -4.47 -2.08
CA TRP A 81 22.52 -3.13 -1.62
C TRP A 81 23.91 -2.82 -2.17
N GLN A 82 24.00 -1.89 -3.12
CA GLN A 82 25.30 -1.30 -3.45
C GLN A 82 25.74 -0.53 -2.19
N PRO A 83 26.87 -0.88 -1.55
CA PRO A 83 27.44 0.04 -0.58
C PRO A 83 27.69 1.36 -1.31
N ALA A 84 27.26 2.47 -0.71
CA ALA A 84 27.54 3.80 -1.25
C ALA A 84 29.06 3.95 -1.45
N PRO A 85 29.51 4.66 -2.50
CA PRO A 85 30.93 4.94 -2.73
C PRO A 85 31.57 5.72 -1.57
#